data_AF-A0A914EU97-F1
#
_entry.id   AF-A0A914EU97-F1
#
_cell.length_a   1.000
_cell.length_b   1.000
_cell.length_c   1.000
_cell.angle_alpha   90.00
_cell.angle_beta   90.00
_cell.angle_gamma   90.00
#
_symmetry.space_group_name_H-M   'P 1'
#
loop_
_entity.id
_entity.type
_entity.pdbx_description
1 polymer ?
#
loop_
_entity_poly.entity_id
_entity_poly.type
_entity_poly.pdbx_seq_one_letter_code
_entity_poly.pdbx_strand_id
1 'polypeptide(L)'
;MSPTDNMKNVSFDLPEYTAEVDAVGTLRLLDAIHACGLTNKVRFYQASTSELYGKVQEVPQKETTPFYPRSPYAVAKLYAYWIVVNYREAYDMFSCNGILFNHESPRRGETFVTLNPKYYRPTEVEELIGDPTKAKTVLGWEPKVTIEELVKEMVESDIKLMKHNPMA
;
A
#
# COMPACT_ATOMS: atom_id res chain seq x y z
N MET A 1 -9.65 0.12 -27.54
CA MET A 1 -8.84 0.33 -26.33
C MET A 1 -9.59 -0.33 -25.18
N SER A 2 -9.01 -1.34 -24.52
CA SER A 2 -9.69 -2.00 -23.40
C SER A 2 -9.58 -1.12 -22.14
N PRO A 3 -10.57 -1.14 -21.24
CA PRO A 3 -10.57 -0.34 -20.00
C PRO A 3 -9.42 -0.66 -19.02
N THR A 4 -8.65 -1.72 -19.27
CA THR A 4 -7.57 -2.23 -18.40
C THR A 4 -6.22 -1.54 -18.60
N ASP A 5 -6.10 -0.63 -19.59
CA ASP A 5 -4.82 -0.06 -20.02
C ASP A 5 -4.23 1.04 -19.11
N ASN A 6 -4.96 1.52 -18.08
CA ASN A 6 -4.58 2.69 -17.26
C ASN A 6 -4.14 2.40 -15.81
N MET A 7 -4.01 1.13 -15.40
CA MET A 7 -3.93 0.81 -13.96
C MET A 7 -2.63 1.27 -13.25
N LYS A 8 -1.57 1.64 -13.96
CA LYS A 8 -0.29 2.03 -13.35
C LYS A 8 -0.13 3.51 -13.02
N ASN A 9 -0.89 4.39 -13.69
CA ASN A 9 -0.78 5.85 -13.59
C ASN A 9 -2.01 6.52 -12.97
N VAL A 10 -2.96 5.75 -12.44
CA VAL A 10 -4.25 6.25 -11.92
C VAL A 10 -4.09 7.46 -11.00
N SER A 11 -3.11 7.48 -10.10
CA SER A 11 -2.90 8.61 -9.18
C SER A 11 -2.25 9.83 -9.83
N PHE A 12 -1.48 9.66 -10.90
CA PHE A 12 -0.98 10.78 -11.72
C PHE A 12 -2.08 11.33 -12.63
N ASP A 13 -2.96 10.47 -13.13
CA ASP A 13 -4.06 10.84 -14.00
C ASP A 13 -5.23 11.48 -13.22
N LEU A 14 -5.47 11.02 -11.98
CA LEU A 14 -6.56 11.46 -11.09
C LEU A 14 -6.03 11.88 -9.70
N PRO A 15 -5.12 12.86 -9.60
CA PRO A 15 -4.46 13.21 -8.34
C PRO A 15 -5.42 13.78 -7.29
N GLU A 16 -6.38 14.61 -7.69
CA GLU A 16 -7.37 15.20 -6.77
C GLU A 16 -8.28 14.12 -6.15
N TYR A 17 -8.83 13.24 -6.99
CA TYR A 17 -9.64 12.13 -6.52
C TYR A 17 -8.84 11.18 -5.62
N THR A 18 -7.58 10.91 -5.96
CA THR A 18 -6.69 10.12 -5.12
C THR A 18 -6.50 10.76 -3.74
N ALA A 19 -6.27 12.08 -3.67
CA ALA A 19 -6.14 12.77 -2.39
C ALA A 19 -7.45 12.74 -1.57
N GLU A 20 -8.58 12.96 -2.23
CA GLU A 20 -9.89 12.98 -1.59
C GLU A 20 -10.23 11.63 -0.92
N VAL A 21 -9.87 10.52 -1.57
CA VAL A 21 -10.13 9.18 -1.08
C VAL A 21 -9.05 8.73 -0.09
N ASP A 22 -7.77 8.79 -0.46
CA ASP A 22 -6.70 8.14 0.29
C ASP A 22 -6.19 8.97 1.48
N ALA A 23 -6.35 10.30 1.43
CA ALA A 23 -5.98 11.21 2.51
C ALA A 23 -7.20 11.66 3.30
N VAL A 24 -8.10 12.41 2.66
CA VAL A 24 -9.25 13.02 3.35
C VAL A 24 -10.25 11.95 3.81
N GLY A 25 -10.39 10.85 3.07
CA GLY A 25 -11.18 9.69 3.50
C GLY A 25 -10.73 9.11 4.84
N THR A 26 -9.41 8.99 5.09
CA THR A 26 -8.89 8.53 6.38
C THR A 26 -9.27 9.49 7.51
N LEU A 27 -9.13 10.81 7.31
CA LEU A 27 -9.57 11.82 8.29
C LEU A 27 -11.07 11.64 8.61
N ARG A 28 -11.91 11.52 7.59
CA ARG A 28 -13.37 11.37 7.77
C ARG A 28 -13.73 10.15 8.61
N LEU A 29 -13.04 9.02 8.42
CA LEU A 29 -13.28 7.82 9.22
C LEU A 29 -12.86 8.01 10.68
N LEU A 30 -11.68 8.59 10.93
CA LEU A 30 -11.21 8.90 12.29
C LEU A 30 -12.15 9.87 13.00
N ASP A 31 -12.59 10.91 12.29
CA ASP A 31 -13.50 11.92 12.82
C ASP A 31 -14.88 11.34 13.13
N ALA A 32 -15.40 10.44 12.28
CA ALA A 32 -16.64 9.72 12.56
C ALA A 32 -16.54 8.84 13.82
N ILE A 33 -15.43 8.13 14.01
CA ILE A 33 -15.19 7.34 15.24
C ILE A 33 -15.20 8.24 16.47
N HIS A 34 -14.54 9.40 16.37
CA HIS A 34 -14.47 10.37 17.47
C HIS A 34 -15.86 10.98 17.77
N ALA A 35 -16.57 11.46 16.75
CA ALA A 35 -17.88 12.08 16.87
C ALA A 35 -18.94 11.11 17.44
N CYS A 36 -18.84 9.82 17.14
CA CYS A 36 -19.71 8.79 17.73
C CYS A 36 -19.33 8.40 19.17
N GLY A 37 -18.30 9.00 19.76
CA GLY A 37 -17.83 8.66 21.12
C GLY A 37 -17.24 7.24 21.21
N LEU A 38 -16.69 6.73 20.10
CA LEU A 38 -16.18 5.35 20.00
C LEU A 38 -14.67 5.24 20.18
N THR A 39 -13.97 6.34 20.48
CA THR A 39 -12.51 6.42 20.63
C THR A 39 -11.94 5.31 21.53
N ASN A 40 -12.59 5.00 22.65
CA ASN A 40 -12.10 4.01 23.62
C ASN A 40 -12.62 2.58 23.37
N LYS A 41 -13.40 2.37 22.30
CA LYS A 41 -14.01 1.08 21.97
C LYS A 41 -13.46 0.48 20.67
N VAL A 42 -13.09 1.33 19.72
CA VAL A 42 -12.60 0.92 18.40
C VAL A 42 -11.08 0.90 18.38
N ARG A 43 -10.51 -0.06 17.67
CA ARG A 43 -9.09 -0.08 17.29
C ARG A 43 -9.00 0.16 15.79
N PHE A 44 -8.29 1.21 15.39
CA PHE A 44 -8.18 1.62 14.00
C PHE A 44 -6.85 1.15 13.39
N TYR A 45 -6.90 0.55 12.21
CA TYR A 45 -5.72 0.15 11.45
C TYR A 45 -5.71 0.90 10.12
N GLN A 46 -4.67 1.68 9.87
CA GLN A 46 -4.44 2.35 8.60
C GLN A 46 -3.52 1.53 7.71
N ALA A 47 -4.01 1.21 6.51
CA ALA A 47 -3.19 0.67 5.43
C ALA A 47 -2.27 1.76 4.86
N SER A 48 -1.10 1.92 5.48
CA SER A 48 0.03 2.68 4.94
C SER A 48 0.78 1.84 3.89
N THR A 49 1.93 2.31 3.40
CA THR A 49 2.60 1.70 2.26
C THR A 49 4.10 1.99 2.25
N SER A 50 4.90 1.08 1.70
CA SER A 50 6.32 1.33 1.41
C SER A 50 6.55 2.45 0.39
N GLU A 51 5.54 2.84 -0.39
CA GLU A 51 5.62 4.00 -1.32
C GLU A 51 5.90 5.34 -0.57
N LEU A 52 5.73 5.37 0.75
CA LEU A 52 6.19 6.48 1.60
C LEU A 52 7.72 6.69 1.52
N TYR A 53 8.48 5.64 1.20
CA TYR A 53 9.95 5.68 1.05
C TYR A 53 10.41 5.97 -0.40
N GLY A 54 9.55 6.53 -1.25
CA GLY A 54 9.74 6.63 -2.70
C GLY A 54 11.15 7.07 -3.17
N LYS A 55 11.73 8.12 -2.58
CA LYS A 55 13.18 8.38 -2.71
C LYS A 55 13.90 7.81 -1.50
N VAL A 56 14.50 6.65 -1.70
CA VAL A 56 15.15 5.86 -0.66
C VAL A 56 16.22 6.67 0.07
N GLN A 57 16.18 6.66 1.40
CA GLN A 57 17.17 7.30 2.26
C GLN A 57 18.11 6.29 2.94
N GLU A 58 17.63 5.06 3.16
CA GLU A 58 18.36 3.97 3.83
C GLU A 58 17.94 2.62 3.20
N VAL A 59 18.82 1.63 3.23
CA VAL A 59 18.55 0.25 2.79
C VAL A 59 19.14 -0.72 3.83
N PRO A 60 18.36 -1.70 4.34
CA PRO A 60 16.91 -1.82 4.22
C PRO A 60 16.17 -0.69 4.95
N GLN A 61 14.93 -0.40 4.53
CA GLN A 61 14.09 0.59 5.20
C GLN A 61 13.41 -0.01 6.44
N LYS A 62 13.31 0.78 7.50
CA LYS A 62 12.63 0.45 8.77
C LYS A 62 11.78 1.62 9.24
N GLU A 63 11.08 1.49 10.36
CA GLU A 63 10.11 2.50 10.82
C GLU A 63 10.71 3.87 11.14
N THR A 64 12.03 3.96 11.31
CA THR A 64 12.76 5.22 11.54
C THR A 64 13.33 5.84 10.26
N THR A 65 13.32 5.12 9.14
CA THR A 65 13.83 5.62 7.87
C THR A 65 12.96 6.81 7.41
N PRO A 66 13.54 7.96 7.03
CA PRO A 66 12.74 9.12 6.65
C PRO A 66 11.89 8.87 5.40
N PHE A 67 10.65 9.38 5.42
CA PHE A 67 9.76 9.34 4.26
C PHE A 67 10.16 10.35 3.19
N TYR A 68 10.02 9.96 1.92
CA TYR A 68 10.17 10.82 0.76
C TYR A 68 9.25 10.31 -0.36
N PRO A 69 7.95 10.68 -0.36
CA PRO A 69 7.00 10.20 -1.35
C PRO A 69 7.32 10.70 -2.76
N ARG A 70 7.04 9.88 -3.77
CA ARG A 70 7.33 10.18 -5.19
C ARG A 70 6.12 10.03 -6.11
N SER A 71 4.89 10.04 -5.57
CA SER A 71 3.66 10.01 -6.37
C SER A 71 2.52 10.73 -5.64
N PRO A 72 1.45 11.20 -6.33
CA PRO A 72 0.27 11.74 -5.67
C PRO A 72 -0.35 10.75 -4.68
N TYR A 73 -0.37 9.47 -5.02
CA TYR A 73 -0.75 8.38 -4.11
C TYR A 73 0.09 8.37 -2.83
N ALA A 74 1.41 8.38 -2.95
CA ALA A 74 2.31 8.35 -1.79
C ALA A 74 2.18 9.61 -0.92
N VAL A 75 1.94 10.78 -1.53
CA VAL A 75 1.69 12.03 -0.80
C VAL A 75 0.36 11.96 -0.03
N ALA A 76 -0.70 11.45 -0.65
CA ALA A 76 -1.98 11.24 0.03
C ALA A 76 -1.84 10.27 1.20
N LYS A 77 -1.13 9.15 1.00
CA LYS A 77 -0.81 8.20 2.07
C LYS A 77 0.06 8.79 3.18
N LEU A 78 0.94 9.74 2.87
CA LEU A 78 1.74 10.45 3.88
C LEU A 78 0.86 11.33 4.77
N TYR A 79 -0.12 12.03 4.19
CA TYR A 79 -1.13 12.73 4.98
C TYR A 79 -1.89 11.76 5.89
N ALA A 80 -2.38 10.65 5.33
CA ALA A 80 -3.14 9.64 6.07
C ALA A 80 -2.32 9.03 7.23
N TYR A 81 -1.02 8.81 7.01
CA TYR A 81 -0.11 8.36 8.05
C TYR A 81 -0.08 9.33 9.23
N TRP A 82 0.13 10.62 8.96
CA TRP A 82 0.28 11.63 10.01
C TRP A 82 -1.02 12.00 10.70
N ILE A 83 -2.16 11.99 10.00
CA ILE A 83 -3.45 12.26 10.66
C ILE A 83 -3.81 11.15 11.64
N VAL A 84 -3.46 9.89 11.33
CA VAL A 84 -3.61 8.76 12.26
C VAL A 84 -2.71 8.93 13.49
N VAL A 85 -1.44 9.32 13.30
CA VAL A 85 -0.54 9.63 14.41
C VAL A 85 -1.13 10.73 15.30
N ASN A 86 -1.65 11.79 14.70
CA ASN A 86 -2.25 12.90 15.43
C ASN A 86 -3.47 12.46 16.26
N TYR A 87 -4.39 11.66 15.70
CA TYR A 87 -5.56 11.17 16.45
C TYR A 87 -5.18 10.22 17.59
N ARG A 88 -4.11 9.43 17.42
CA ARG A 88 -3.54 8.64 18.52
C ARG A 88 -3.05 9.53 19.66
N GLU A 89 -2.29 10.57 19.34
CA GLU A 89 -1.63 11.41 20.35
C GLU A 89 -2.58 12.43 20.99
N ALA A 90 -3.53 12.98 20.23
CA ALA A 90 -4.44 14.02 20.69
C ALA A 90 -5.66 13.47 21.44
N TYR A 91 -6.16 12.30 21.05
CA TYR A 91 -7.40 11.73 21.59
C TYR A 91 -7.21 10.40 22.30
N ASP A 92 -5.97 9.93 22.47
CA ASP A 92 -5.64 8.60 22.99
C ASP A 92 -6.35 7.46 22.23
N MET A 93 -6.64 7.68 20.95
CA MET A 93 -7.32 6.69 20.11
C MET A 93 -6.36 5.55 19.80
N PHE A 94 -6.77 4.30 20.06
CA PHE A 94 -6.00 3.15 19.62
C PHE A 94 -5.98 3.10 18.09
N SER A 95 -4.89 3.58 17.49
CA SER A 95 -4.71 3.60 16.04
C SER A 95 -3.27 3.33 15.63
N CYS A 96 -3.08 2.56 14.56
CA CYS A 96 -1.75 2.19 14.06
C CYS A 96 -1.63 2.28 12.54
N ASN A 97 -0.40 2.48 12.08
CA ASN A 97 -0.05 2.46 10.67
C ASN A 97 0.67 1.15 10.35
N GLY A 98 0.13 0.37 9.41
CA GLY A 98 0.84 -0.77 8.83
C GLY A 98 1.60 -0.34 7.58
N ILE A 99 2.92 -0.25 7.65
CA ILE A 99 3.77 0.08 6.50
C ILE A 99 4.07 -1.21 5.73
N LEU A 100 3.16 -1.60 4.84
CA LEU A 100 3.32 -2.81 4.04
C LEU A 100 4.14 -2.54 2.80
N PHE A 101 5.07 -3.45 2.53
CA PHE A 101 5.73 -3.58 1.24
C PHE A 101 4.83 -4.31 0.25
N ASN A 102 5.24 -4.34 -1.02
CA ASN A 102 4.50 -5.04 -2.05
C ASN A 102 4.26 -6.50 -1.63
N HIS A 103 2.99 -6.87 -1.63
CA HIS A 103 2.52 -8.21 -1.38
C HIS A 103 1.64 -8.58 -2.58
N GLU A 104 1.88 -9.75 -3.14
CA GLU A 104 1.11 -10.25 -4.27
C GLU A 104 0.26 -11.44 -3.83
N SER A 105 -0.75 -11.75 -4.63
CA SER A 105 -1.59 -12.93 -4.45
C SER A 105 -2.14 -13.41 -5.78
N PRO A 106 -2.62 -14.65 -5.88
CA PRO A 106 -3.21 -15.20 -7.10
C PRO A 106 -4.47 -14.49 -7.63
N ARG A 107 -4.97 -13.46 -6.93
CA ARG A 107 -6.19 -12.73 -7.32
C ARG A 107 -5.92 -11.51 -8.22
N ARG A 108 -4.66 -11.29 -8.64
CA ARG A 108 -4.28 -10.11 -9.42
C ARG A 108 -4.26 -10.46 -10.91
N GLY A 109 -4.91 -9.62 -11.72
CA GLY A 109 -5.08 -9.87 -13.15
C GLY A 109 -3.78 -9.87 -13.96
N GLU A 110 -3.83 -10.53 -15.11
CA GLU A 110 -2.69 -10.72 -16.00
C GLU A 110 -2.16 -9.37 -16.54
N THR A 111 -0.84 -9.17 -16.52
CA THR A 111 -0.18 -8.13 -17.31
C THR A 111 0.86 -8.77 -18.23
N PHE A 112 0.59 -8.71 -19.53
CA PHE A 112 1.46 -9.28 -20.55
C PHE A 112 2.79 -8.50 -20.62
N VAL A 113 3.91 -9.21 -20.68
CA VAL A 113 5.24 -8.59 -20.76
C VAL A 113 5.46 -8.04 -22.17
N THR A 114 5.21 -6.74 -22.34
CA THR A 114 5.73 -5.95 -23.45
C THR A 114 6.24 -4.63 -22.88
N LEU A 115 7.50 -4.27 -23.16
CA LEU A 115 8.05 -2.99 -22.72
C LEU A 115 7.42 -1.88 -23.55
N ASN A 116 6.36 -1.27 -23.02
CA ASN A 116 5.70 -0.14 -23.65
C ASN A 116 5.96 1.12 -22.81
N PRO A 117 6.55 2.18 -23.38
CA PRO A 117 6.82 3.41 -22.66
C PRO A 117 5.62 4.04 -21.96
N LYS A 118 4.39 3.74 -22.41
CA LYS A 118 3.15 4.19 -21.77
C LYS A 118 2.99 3.71 -20.31
N TYR A 119 3.71 2.66 -19.91
CA TYR A 119 3.65 2.10 -18.56
C TYR A 119 4.73 2.63 -17.61
N TYR A 120 5.61 3.53 -18.06
CA TYR A 120 6.52 4.25 -17.17
C TYR A 120 5.75 5.29 -16.37
N ARG A 121 6.12 5.42 -15.08
CA ARG A 121 5.65 6.52 -14.24
C ARG A 121 6.56 7.73 -14.43
N PRO A 122 6.05 8.96 -14.22
CA PRO A 122 6.91 10.17 -14.20
C PRO A 122 8.06 10.07 -13.19
N THR A 123 7.86 9.28 -12.13
CA THR A 123 8.81 9.05 -11.07
C THR A 123 8.72 7.58 -10.63
N GLU A 124 9.83 6.87 -10.74
CA GLU A 124 9.97 5.48 -10.30
C GLU A 124 10.55 5.41 -8.89
N VAL A 125 10.29 4.29 -8.21
CA VAL A 125 10.91 3.94 -6.92
C VAL A 125 11.98 2.89 -7.21
N GLU A 126 13.24 3.22 -6.90
CA GLU A 126 14.39 2.44 -7.35
C GLU A 126 14.61 1.17 -6.52
N GLU A 127 14.47 1.22 -5.20
CA GLU A 127 14.81 0.09 -4.32
C GLU A 127 13.94 0.03 -3.05
N LEU A 128 13.11 -1.01 -2.93
CA LEU A 128 12.26 -1.22 -1.74
C LEU A 128 12.59 -2.57 -1.10
N ILE A 129 13.31 -2.50 0.02
CA ILE A 129 13.71 -3.67 0.83
C ILE A 129 13.42 -3.34 2.29
N GLY A 130 12.43 -3.99 2.87
CA GLY A 130 12.01 -3.73 4.26
C GLY A 130 12.79 -4.58 5.28
N ASP A 131 13.07 -3.98 6.44
CA ASP A 131 13.53 -4.68 7.65
C ASP A 131 12.32 -4.92 8.60
N PRO A 132 11.79 -6.15 8.67
CA PRO A 132 10.65 -6.46 9.53
C PRO A 132 11.04 -6.83 10.97
N THR A 133 12.28 -6.57 11.41
CA THR A 133 12.79 -7.01 12.72
C THR A 133 11.86 -6.63 13.87
N LYS A 134 11.31 -5.40 13.88
CA LYS A 134 10.37 -4.97 14.92
C LYS A 134 9.08 -5.81 14.93
N ALA A 135 8.52 -6.11 13.76
CA ALA A 135 7.32 -6.94 13.64
C ALA A 135 7.59 -8.36 14.15
N LYS A 136 8.75 -8.93 13.84
CA LYS A 136 9.19 -10.23 14.38
C LYS A 136 9.34 -10.20 15.90
N THR A 137 10.03 -9.22 16.45
CA THR A 137 10.29 -9.13 17.89
C THR A 137 9.03 -8.85 18.70
N VAL A 138 8.15 -7.95 18.24
CA VAL A 138 6.99 -7.48 19.02
C VAL A 138 5.75 -8.33 18.76
N LEU A 139 5.55 -8.81 17.53
CA LEU A 139 4.34 -9.54 17.12
C LEU A 139 4.58 -11.03 16.88
N GLY A 140 5.84 -11.49 16.90
CA GLY A 140 6.19 -12.86 16.50
C GLY A 140 5.89 -13.15 15.02
N TRP A 141 5.76 -12.11 14.20
CA TRP A 141 5.39 -12.25 12.78
C TRP A 141 6.63 -12.48 11.91
N GLU A 142 6.54 -13.43 10.99
CA GLU A 142 7.54 -13.71 9.96
C GLU A 142 6.84 -14.04 8.63
N PRO A 143 7.42 -13.65 7.48
CA PRO A 143 6.91 -14.08 6.17
C PRO A 143 7.06 -15.60 6.04
N LYS A 144 6.02 -16.25 5.52
CA LYS A 144 5.98 -17.72 5.36
C LYS A 144 6.21 -18.19 3.93
N VAL A 145 6.06 -17.29 2.96
CA VAL A 145 6.08 -17.60 1.54
C VAL A 145 7.27 -16.88 0.91
N THR A 146 8.12 -17.62 0.20
CA THR A 146 9.25 -17.03 -0.53
C THR A 146 8.80 -16.44 -1.87
N ILE A 147 9.68 -15.69 -2.52
CA ILE A 147 9.38 -15.16 -3.86
C ILE A 147 9.17 -16.31 -4.86
N GLU A 148 10.00 -17.35 -4.79
CA GLU A 148 9.92 -18.52 -5.68
C GLU A 148 8.59 -19.27 -5.49
N GLU A 149 8.16 -19.45 -4.24
CA GLU A 149 6.88 -20.07 -3.91
C GLU A 149 5.71 -19.22 -4.41
N LEU A 150 5.76 -17.90 -4.21
CA LEU A 150 4.75 -16.97 -4.67
C LEU A 150 4.61 -16.98 -6.20
N VAL A 151 5.73 -16.92 -6.94
CA VAL A 151 5.73 -17.00 -8.41
C VAL A 151 5.09 -18.30 -8.88
N LYS A 152 5.47 -19.43 -8.25
CA LYS A 152 4.90 -20.73 -8.58
C LYS A 152 3.39 -20.75 -8.31
N GLU A 153 2.95 -20.29 -7.15
CA GLU A 153 1.53 -20.26 -6.76
C GLU A 153 0.70 -19.41 -7.73
N MET A 154 1.18 -18.22 -8.08
CA MET A 154 0.50 -17.31 -9.01
C MET A 154 0.34 -17.95 -10.40
N VAL A 155 1.42 -18.46 -10.99
CA VAL A 155 1.39 -19.08 -12.32
C VAL A 155 0.48 -20.31 -12.35
N GLU A 156 0.56 -21.18 -11.34
CA GLU A 156 -0.32 -22.35 -11.25
C GLU A 156 -1.80 -21.95 -11.14
N SER A 157 -2.09 -20.85 -10.46
CA SER A 157 -3.45 -20.35 -10.27
C SER A 157 -4.01 -19.74 -11.55
N ASP A 158 -3.23 -18.93 -12.26
CA ASP A 158 -3.63 -18.35 -13.55
C ASP A 158 -3.88 -19.44 -14.59
N ILE A 159 -3.02 -20.47 -14.65
CA ILE A 159 -3.23 -21.63 -15.53
C ILE A 159 -4.56 -22.34 -15.20
N LYS A 160 -4.89 -22.52 -13.92
CA LYS A 160 -6.15 -23.14 -13.50
C LYS A 160 -7.35 -22.26 -13.87
N LEU A 161 -7.24 -20.96 -13.63
CA LEU A 161 -8.29 -19.98 -13.93
C LEU A 161 -8.57 -19.95 -15.43
N MET A 162 -7.54 -19.81 -16.26
CA MET A 162 -7.68 -19.70 -17.72
C MET A 162 -8.15 -21.00 -18.38
N LYS A 163 -7.81 -22.16 -17.82
CA LYS A 163 -8.39 -23.44 -18.26
C LYS A 163 -9.89 -23.53 -18.03
N HIS A 164 -10.40 -22.87 -16.99
CA HIS A 164 -11.82 -22.92 -16.63
C HIS A 164 -12.61 -21.79 -17.30
N ASN A 165 -12.05 -20.59 -17.33
CA ASN A 165 -12.65 -19.39 -17.91
C ASN A 165 -11.58 -18.58 -18.66
N PRO A 166 -11.46 -18.73 -20.00
CA PRO A 166 -10.46 -18.03 -20.80
C PRO A 166 -10.76 -16.53 -20.98
N MET A 167 -11.85 -16.02 -20.38
CA MET A 167 -12.26 -14.61 -20.43
C MET A 167 -12.12 -13.91 -19.06
N ALA A 168 -11.46 -14.55 -18.09
CA ALA A 168 -11.27 -14.00 -16.75
C ALA A 168 -10.26 -12.84 -16.69
#